data_AF-A0A9D8A143-F1
#
_entry.id   AF-A0A9D8A143-F1
#
_cell.length_a   1.000
_cell.length_b   1.000
_cell.length_c   1.000
_cell.angle_alpha   90.00
_cell.angle_beta   90.00
_cell.angle_gamma   90.00
#
_symmetry.space_group_name_H-M   'P 1'
#
loop_
_entity.id
_entity.type
_entity.pdbx_description
1 polymer ?
#
loop_
_entity_poly.entity_id
_entity_poly.type
_entity_poly.pdbx_seq_one_letter_code
_entity_poly.pdbx_strand_id
1 'polypeptide(L)'
;MPERRYDVDWLRIIAMLSVFFFHCTRFFDPEGWHLKNTEQSEILFVLMRGLIWPWVMELFFLLSGVGTWYALKSRSAGAYVWARVKRLLIPLYTLGLFVLLPIQFYFEQFTNSGYSGSFWELIPHYFKNFNSPSITQSPHTLLPMPFAGHLGLHI
;
A
#
# COMPACT_ATOMS: atom_id res chain seq x y z
N MET A 1 29.51 1.64 -21.06
CA MET A 1 28.17 1.52 -20.44
C MET A 1 28.19 2.38 -19.19
N PRO A 2 27.18 3.23 -18.93
CA PRO A 2 27.15 4.01 -17.70
C PRO A 2 27.21 3.06 -16.50
N GLU A 3 28.08 3.38 -15.54
CA GLU A 3 28.33 2.57 -14.36
C GLU A 3 27.06 2.45 -13.50
N ARG A 4 26.78 1.24 -13.01
CA ARG A 4 25.62 0.99 -12.15
C ARG A 4 25.80 1.71 -10.82
N ARG A 5 24.78 2.47 -10.43
CA ARG A 5 24.74 3.25 -9.18
C ARG A 5 24.31 2.39 -7.99
N TYR A 6 25.28 1.65 -7.43
CA TYR A 6 25.06 0.78 -6.27
C TYR A 6 24.60 1.55 -5.03
N ASP A 7 25.02 2.81 -4.89
CA ASP A 7 24.57 3.75 -3.86
C ASP A 7 23.05 3.91 -3.87
N VAL A 8 22.47 4.18 -5.04
CA VAL A 8 21.02 4.36 -5.21
C VAL A 8 20.27 3.05 -4.96
N ASP A 9 20.85 1.91 -5.37
CA ASP A 9 20.22 0.61 -5.18
C ASP A 9 20.18 0.20 -3.70
N TRP A 10 21.26 0.41 -2.96
CA TRP A 10 21.28 0.17 -1.51
C TRP A 10 20.34 1.09 -0.75
N LEU A 11 20.25 2.37 -1.12
CA LEU A 11 19.29 3.29 -0.52
C LEU A 11 17.85 2.80 -0.71
N ARG A 12 17.50 2.30 -1.90
CA ARG A 12 16.18 1.68 -2.13
C ARG A 12 15.98 0.46 -1.25
N ILE A 13 16.96 -0.45 -1.16
CA ILE A 13 16.85 -1.66 -0.34
C ILE A 13 16.60 -1.30 1.12
N ILE A 14 17.38 -0.37 1.68
CA ILE A 14 17.21 0.10 3.06
C ILE A 14 15.82 0.73 3.23
N ALA A 15 15.40 1.61 2.32
CA ALA A 15 14.07 2.22 2.39
C ALA A 15 12.94 1.18 2.35
N MET A 16 13.04 0.17 1.47
CA MET A 16 12.05 -0.91 1.38
C MET A 16 12.04 -1.77 2.65
N LEU A 17 13.19 -2.10 3.21
CA LEU A 17 13.27 -2.85 4.47
C LEU A 17 12.68 -2.04 5.64
N SER A 18 12.96 -0.74 5.71
CA SER A 18 12.39 0.14 6.74
C SER A 18 10.86 0.17 6.66
N VAL A 19 10.27 0.28 5.46
CA VAL A 19 8.80 0.21 5.28
C VAL A 19 8.26 -1.15 5.65
N PHE A 20 8.96 -2.23 5.29
CA PHE A 20 8.55 -3.58 5.63
C PHE A 20 8.45 -3.75 7.15
N PHE A 21 9.49 -3.39 7.89
CA PHE A 21 9.46 -3.44 9.36
C PHE A 21 8.43 -2.48 9.95
N PHE A 22 8.27 -1.29 9.38
CA PHE A 22 7.22 -0.36 9.78
C PHE A 22 5.83 -1.01 9.69
N HIS A 23 5.49 -1.68 8.58
CA HIS A 23 4.19 -2.35 8.46
C HIS A 23 4.04 -3.57 9.36
N CYS A 24 5.11 -4.35 9.59
CA CYS A 24 5.05 -5.47 10.54
C CYS A 24 4.80 -4.98 11.97
N THR A 25 5.33 -3.83 12.35
CA THR A 25 5.19 -3.28 13.71
C THR A 25 3.85 -2.58 13.95
N ARG A 26 3.09 -2.23 12.91
CA ARG A 26 1.71 -1.70 13.01
C ARG A 26 0.74 -2.64 13.76
N PHE A 27 1.09 -3.91 13.90
CA PHE A 27 0.32 -4.84 14.74
C PHE A 27 0.36 -4.50 16.23
N PHE A 28 1.44 -3.88 16.69
CA PHE A 28 1.76 -3.66 18.11
C PHE A 28 1.67 -2.20 18.54
N ASP A 29 1.31 -1.28 17.64
CA ASP A 29 1.17 0.13 18.00
C ASP A 29 -0.26 0.44 18.52
N PRO A 30 -0.54 1.63 19.08
CA PRO A 30 -1.87 1.92 19.63
C PRO A 30 -2.90 2.38 18.59
N GLU A 31 -2.48 2.62 17.34
CA GLU A 31 -3.38 3.18 16.33
C GLU A 31 -4.18 2.13 15.56
N GLY A 32 -5.28 2.60 14.94
CA GLY A 32 -6.13 1.80 14.06
C GLY A 32 -5.34 1.13 12.92
N TRP A 33 -5.60 -0.16 12.73
CA TRP A 33 -5.04 -0.98 11.65
C TRP A 33 -5.99 -2.14 11.32
N HIS A 34 -5.68 -2.89 10.26
CA HIS A 34 -6.52 -4.02 9.81
C HIS A 34 -6.59 -5.15 10.85
N LEU A 35 -5.49 -5.39 11.57
CA LEU A 35 -5.38 -6.43 12.59
C LEU A 35 -4.45 -5.94 13.69
N LYS A 36 -4.83 -6.18 14.96
CA LYS A 36 -4.14 -5.71 16.16
C LYS A 36 -3.89 -6.83 17.13
N ASN A 37 -2.76 -6.77 17.82
CA ASN A 37 -2.49 -7.60 18.97
C ASN A 37 -3.00 -6.92 20.25
N THR A 38 -3.36 -7.72 21.25
CA THR A 38 -3.75 -7.21 22.58
C THR A 38 -2.58 -6.55 23.30
N GLU A 39 -1.38 -7.13 23.18
CA GLU A 39 -0.16 -6.52 23.72
C GLU A 39 0.38 -5.49 22.74
N GLN A 40 0.52 -4.25 23.22
CA GLN A 40 1.03 -3.11 22.46
C GLN A 40 2.36 -2.61 23.04
N SER A 41 3.14 -1.91 22.23
CA SER A 41 4.46 -1.39 22.61
C SER A 41 4.65 0.07 22.18
N GLU A 42 4.69 0.95 23.17
CA GLU A 42 4.96 2.37 22.99
C GLU A 42 6.35 2.63 22.40
N ILE A 43 7.35 1.81 22.75
CA ILE A 43 8.71 1.96 22.21
C ILE A 43 8.72 1.71 20.70
N LEU A 44 8.04 0.65 20.24
CA LEU A 44 7.89 0.37 18.82
C LEU A 44 7.13 1.48 18.10
N PHE A 45 6.07 2.01 18.72
CA PHE A 45 5.34 3.15 18.19
C PHE A 45 6.24 4.37 17.98
N VAL A 46 6.99 4.80 19.00
CA VAL A 46 7.88 5.96 18.92
C VAL A 46 8.99 5.74 17.86
N LEU A 47 9.61 4.56 17.83
CA LEU A 47 10.66 4.27 16.85
C LEU A 47 10.13 4.23 15.42
N MET A 48 9.01 3.57 15.18
CA MET A 48 8.54 3.34 13.82
C MET A 48 7.76 4.55 13.30
N ARG A 49 6.86 5.12 14.10
CA ARG A 49 6.08 6.29 13.70
C ARG A 49 6.80 7.61 13.91
N GLY A 50 7.53 7.77 15.02
CA GLY A 50 8.25 9.01 15.30
C GLY A 50 9.50 9.18 14.44
N LEU A 51 10.25 8.09 14.20
CA LEU A 51 11.50 8.18 13.45
C LEU A 51 11.36 7.75 11.98
N ILE A 52 10.75 6.60 11.65
CA ILE A 52 10.78 6.06 10.28
C ILE A 52 9.74 6.73 9.37
N TRP A 53 8.51 6.90 9.84
CA TRP A 53 7.40 7.42 9.03
C TRP A 53 7.63 8.80 8.34
N PRO A 54 8.22 9.83 9.00
CA PRO A 54 8.20 11.20 8.46
C PRO A 54 9.08 11.49 7.23
N TRP A 55 10.03 10.62 6.88
CA TRP A 55 10.99 10.87 5.79
C TRP A 55 11.02 9.77 4.74
N VAL A 56 10.47 8.60 5.05
CA VAL A 56 10.58 7.43 4.19
C VAL A 56 9.85 7.66 2.85
N MET A 57 8.69 8.31 2.86
CA MET A 57 7.94 8.58 1.64
C MET A 57 8.67 9.59 0.75
N GLU A 58 9.22 10.64 1.34
CA GLU A 58 10.05 11.67 0.72
C GLU A 58 11.27 11.03 0.06
N LEU A 59 11.92 10.09 0.75
CA LEU A 59 13.03 9.32 0.20
C LEU A 59 12.59 8.48 -1.01
N PHE A 60 11.44 7.81 -0.96
CA PHE A 60 10.92 7.07 -2.11
C PHE A 60 10.61 7.97 -3.30
N PHE A 61 10.05 9.16 -3.08
CA PHE A 61 9.82 10.14 -4.14
C PHE A 61 11.13 10.59 -4.78
N LEU A 62 12.15 10.91 -3.97
CA LEU A 62 13.48 11.27 -4.46
C LEU A 62 14.09 10.13 -5.30
N LEU A 63 14.10 8.89 -4.76
CA LEU A 63 14.63 7.71 -5.45
C LEU A 63 13.85 7.39 -6.74
N SER A 64 12.53 7.62 -6.75
CA SER A 64 11.70 7.48 -7.95
C SER A 64 12.06 8.52 -9.03
N GLY A 65 12.29 9.77 -8.62
CA GLY A 65 12.73 10.86 -9.50
C GLY A 65 14.10 10.57 -10.12
N VAL A 66 15.09 10.21 -9.31
CA VAL A 66 16.43 9.82 -9.77
C VAL A 66 16.35 8.64 -10.75
N GLY A 67 15.55 7.62 -10.43
CA GLY A 67 15.36 6.45 -11.31
C GLY A 67 14.70 6.81 -12.64
N THR A 68 13.74 7.74 -12.63
CA THR A 68 13.06 8.23 -13.83
C THR A 68 14.00 9.05 -14.72
N TRP A 69 14.82 9.92 -14.13
CA TRP A 69 15.82 10.70 -14.84
C TRP A 69 16.80 9.82 -15.63
N TYR A 70 17.35 8.77 -15.00
CA TYR A 70 18.22 7.83 -15.69
C TYR A 70 17.48 7.00 -16.74
N ALA A 71 16.24 6.58 -16.48
CA ALA A 71 15.47 5.79 -17.42
C ALA A 71 15.15 6.56 -18.72
N LEU A 72 14.75 7.83 -18.60
CA LEU A 72 14.40 8.68 -19.75
C LEU A 72 15.59 9.05 -20.62
N LYS A 73 16.83 8.95 -20.12
CA LYS A 73 18.05 9.10 -20.94
C LYS A 73 18.22 7.97 -21.96
N SER A 74 17.59 6.81 -21.72
CA SER A 74 17.78 5.60 -22.54
C SER A 74 16.52 5.12 -23.27
N ARG A 75 15.34 5.69 -22.97
CA ARG A 75 14.04 5.24 -23.48
C ARG A 75 13.11 6.42 -23.72
N SER A 76 12.20 6.29 -24.68
CA SER A 76 11.13 7.27 -24.88
C SER A 76 10.17 7.31 -23.69
N ALA A 77 9.59 8.49 -23.43
CA ALA A 77 8.67 8.70 -22.31
C ALA A 77 7.45 7.75 -22.37
N GLY A 78 6.88 7.53 -23.56
CA GLY A 78 5.74 6.61 -23.74
C GLY A 78 6.09 5.15 -23.41
N ALA A 79 7.26 4.68 -23.87
CA ALA A 79 7.73 3.32 -23.57
C ALA A 79 8.02 3.15 -22.07
N TYR A 80 8.55 4.19 -21.42
CA TYR A 80 8.76 4.21 -19.97
C TYR A 80 7.45 4.08 -19.19
N VAL A 81 6.47 4.94 -19.49
CA VAL A 81 5.16 4.92 -18.82
C VAL A 81 4.45 3.58 -19.04
N TRP A 82 4.42 3.07 -20.28
CA TRP A 82 3.77 1.78 -20.57
C TRP A 82 4.39 0.61 -19.83
N ALA A 83 5.72 0.59 -19.68
CA ALA A 83 6.39 -0.44 -18.89
C ALA A 83 6.00 -0.38 -17.40
N ARG A 84 5.85 0.82 -16.83
CA ARG A 84 5.41 1.02 -15.44
C ARG A 84 3.96 0.61 -15.24
N VAL A 85 3.08 1.05 -16.15
CA VAL A 85 1.65 0.70 -16.13
C VAL A 85 1.46 -0.81 -16.14
N LYS A 86 2.11 -1.53 -17.06
CA LYS A 86 2.00 -2.99 -17.11
C LYS A 86 2.51 -3.66 -15.84
N ARG A 87 3.64 -3.20 -15.29
CA ARG A 87 4.24 -3.78 -14.09
C ARG A 87 3.46 -3.50 -12.81
N LEU A 88 2.69 -2.40 -12.75
CA LEU A 88 1.94 -2.01 -11.57
C LEU A 88 0.45 -2.40 -11.67
N LEU A 89 -0.22 -2.04 -12.76
CA LEU A 89 -1.66 -2.25 -12.90
C LEU A 89 -2.02 -3.73 -13.16
N ILE A 90 -1.22 -4.47 -13.94
CA ILE A 90 -1.56 -5.88 -14.21
C ILE A 90 -1.60 -6.69 -12.91
N PRO A 91 -0.53 -6.71 -12.08
CA PRO A 91 -0.58 -7.46 -10.81
C PRO A 91 -1.65 -6.93 -9.84
N LEU A 92 -1.90 -5.62 -9.85
CA LEU A 92 -2.93 -5.00 -9.03
C LEU A 92 -4.32 -5.52 -9.37
N TYR A 93 -4.69 -5.55 -10.65
CA TYR A 93 -6.02 -5.97 -11.08
C TYR A 93 -6.20 -7.49 -11.16
N THR A 94 -5.12 -8.27 -11.31
CA THR A 94 -5.23 -9.74 -11.39
C THR A 94 -5.13 -10.41 -10.02
N LEU A 95 -4.06 -10.12 -9.26
CA LEU A 95 -3.80 -10.77 -7.97
C LEU A 95 -4.22 -9.88 -6.80
N GLY A 96 -3.93 -8.59 -6.87
CA GLY A 96 -4.27 -7.65 -5.81
C GLY A 96 -5.78 -7.64 -5.55
N LEU A 97 -6.55 -7.31 -6.59
CA LEU A 97 -7.98 -7.10 -6.48
C LEU A 97 -8.77 -8.37 -6.16
N PHE A 98 -8.42 -9.50 -6.77
CA PHE A 98 -9.22 -10.73 -6.64
C PHE A 98 -8.76 -11.67 -5.53
N VAL A 99 -7.52 -11.53 -5.05
CA VAL A 99 -6.95 -12.45 -4.05
C VAL A 99 -6.58 -11.72 -2.78
N LEU A 100 -5.73 -10.69 -2.87
CA LEU A 100 -5.19 -10.04 -1.68
C LEU A 100 -6.23 -9.16 -0.96
N LEU A 101 -6.99 -8.35 -1.70
CA LEU A 101 -7.96 -7.41 -1.13
C LEU A 101 -9.15 -8.10 -0.44
N PRO A 102 -9.78 -9.17 -0.97
CA PRO A 102 -10.87 -9.84 -0.28
C PRO A 102 -10.42 -10.45 1.06
N ILE A 103 -9.20 -11.01 1.10
CA ILE A 103 -8.61 -11.56 2.33
C ILE A 103 -8.39 -10.45 3.36
N GLN A 104 -7.80 -9.32 2.93
CA GLN A 104 -7.58 -8.17 3.80
C GLN A 104 -8.90 -7.60 4.34
N PHE A 105 -9.92 -7.45 3.48
CA PHE A 105 -11.25 -6.98 3.85
C PHE A 105 -11.91 -7.90 4.89
N TYR A 106 -11.77 -9.21 4.74
CA TYR A 106 -12.31 -10.16 5.71
C TYR A 106 -11.72 -9.99 7.10
N PHE A 107 -10.38 -9.92 7.22
CA PHE A 107 -9.74 -9.73 8.53
C PHE A 107 -10.07 -8.38 9.15
N GLU A 108 -10.24 -7.33 8.34
CA GLU A 108 -10.67 -6.02 8.80
C GLU A 108 -12.11 -6.03 9.33
N GLN A 109 -13.05 -6.65 8.62
CA GLN A 109 -14.42 -6.79 9.09
C GLN A 109 -14.52 -7.66 10.35
N PHE A 110 -13.73 -8.74 10.41
CA PHE A 110 -13.67 -9.63 11.57
C PHE A 110 -13.15 -8.88 12.81
N THR A 111 -12.07 -8.13 12.66
CA THR A 111 -11.40 -7.46 13.79
C THR A 111 -12.07 -6.15 14.20
N ASN A 112 -12.45 -5.31 13.24
CA ASN A 112 -12.91 -3.95 13.50
C ASN A 112 -14.44 -3.80 13.49
N SER A 113 -15.17 -4.66 12.78
CA SER A 113 -16.65 -4.62 12.72
C SER A 113 -17.34 -5.74 13.51
N GLY A 114 -16.57 -6.65 14.11
CA GLY A 114 -17.11 -7.80 14.86
C GLY A 114 -17.85 -8.82 13.99
N TYR A 115 -17.53 -8.89 12.69
CA TYR A 115 -18.12 -9.86 11.78
C TYR A 115 -17.73 -11.30 12.17
N SER A 116 -18.71 -12.18 12.40
CA SER A 116 -18.51 -13.56 12.83
C SER A 116 -18.84 -14.62 11.78
N GLY A 117 -19.24 -14.21 10.57
CA GLY A 117 -19.58 -15.11 9.48
C GLY A 117 -18.34 -15.68 8.76
N SER A 118 -18.56 -16.58 7.81
CA SER A 118 -17.45 -17.18 7.06
C SER A 118 -16.88 -16.24 5.99
N PHE A 119 -15.65 -16.51 5.56
CA PHE A 119 -15.01 -15.79 4.44
C PHE A 119 -15.87 -15.81 3.18
N TRP A 120 -16.42 -16.99 2.85
CA TRP A 120 -17.24 -17.19 1.64
C TRP A 120 -18.56 -16.42 1.68
N GLU A 121 -19.15 -16.25 2.86
CA GLU A 121 -20.34 -15.40 3.04
C GLU A 121 -20.04 -13.92 2.82
N LEU A 122 -18.82 -13.46 3.12
CA LEU A 122 -18.43 -12.06 3.00
C LEU A 122 -18.05 -11.68 1.56
N ILE A 123 -17.59 -12.62 0.74
CA ILE A 123 -17.15 -12.37 -0.64
C ILE A 123 -18.22 -11.66 -1.50
N PRO A 124 -19.50 -12.11 -1.52
CA PRO A 124 -20.55 -11.38 -2.24
C PRO A 124 -20.71 -9.93 -1.79
N HIS A 125 -20.56 -9.65 -0.48
CA HIS A 125 -20.63 -8.27 0.04
C HIS A 125 -19.44 -7.43 -0.42
N TYR A 126 -18.25 -8.02 -0.46
CA TYR A 126 -17.06 -7.37 -1.02
C TYR A 126 -17.31 -6.94 -2.47
N PHE A 127 -17.78 -7.84 -3.34
CA PHE A 127 -18.04 -7.51 -4.74
C PHE A 127 -19.28 -6.63 -4.96
N LYS A 128 -20.27 -6.67 -4.06
CA LYS A 128 -21.45 -5.78 -4.12
C LYS A 128 -21.08 -4.32 -3.85
N ASN A 129 -20.08 -4.09 -3.00
CA ASN A 129 -19.57 -2.75 -2.69
C ASN A 129 -18.61 -2.20 -3.77
N PHE A 130 -18.38 -2.97 -4.84
CA PHE A 130 -17.57 -2.55 -5.99
C PHE A 130 -18.32 -1.47 -6.77
N ASN A 131 -18.17 -0.23 -6.33
CA ASN A 131 -18.80 0.91 -6.98
C ASN A 131 -18.05 1.25 -8.27
N SER A 132 -18.81 1.67 -9.29
CA SER A 132 -18.22 2.25 -10.51
C SER A 132 -17.40 3.48 -10.11
N PRO A 133 -16.16 3.61 -10.62
CA PRO A 133 -15.34 4.75 -10.28
C PRO A 133 -16.04 6.05 -10.69
N SER A 134 -16.18 6.96 -9.74
CA SER A 134 -16.84 8.25 -9.92
C SER A 134 -15.85 9.37 -9.69
N ILE A 135 -15.71 10.27 -10.67
CA ILE A 135 -14.79 11.41 -10.59
C ILE A 135 -15.35 12.54 -9.71
N THR A 136 -16.64 12.47 -9.32
CA THR A 136 -17.36 13.59 -8.71
C THR A 136 -17.41 13.60 -7.18
N GLN A 137 -17.07 12.50 -6.48
CA GLN A 137 -17.29 12.41 -5.03
C GLN A 137 -16.03 12.50 -4.16
N SER A 138 -14.85 12.07 -4.63
CA SER A 138 -13.55 12.21 -3.92
C SER A 138 -12.43 11.47 -4.68
N PRO A 139 -11.14 11.64 -4.34
CA PRO A 139 -10.06 10.82 -4.94
C PRO A 139 -10.21 9.32 -4.67
N HIS A 140 -10.84 8.94 -3.55
CA HIS A 140 -11.02 7.53 -3.18
C HIS A 140 -12.09 6.82 -4.02
N THR A 141 -12.98 7.56 -4.69
CA THR A 141 -13.95 6.98 -5.64
C THR A 141 -13.37 6.75 -7.03
N LEU A 142 -12.09 7.08 -7.28
CA LEU A 142 -11.43 6.79 -8.57
C LEU A 142 -11.00 5.34 -8.72
N LEU A 143 -10.87 4.60 -7.61
CA LEU A 143 -10.58 3.17 -7.61
C LEU A 143 -11.85 2.42 -7.18
N PRO A 144 -12.19 1.29 -7.82
CA PRO A 144 -13.51 0.68 -7.69
C PRO A 144 -13.80 -0.05 -6.35
N MET A 145 -13.09 0.26 -5.26
CA MET A 145 -13.34 -0.21 -3.89
C MET A 145 -12.62 0.73 -2.91
N PRO A 146 -12.94 0.72 -1.60
CA PRO A 146 -12.09 1.37 -0.63
C PRO A 146 -10.81 0.54 -0.49
N PHE A 147 -9.81 0.85 -1.33
CA PHE A 147 -8.40 0.59 -1.00
C PHE A 147 -7.99 1.27 0.31
N ALA A 148 -8.82 2.19 0.80
CA ALA A 148 -8.79 2.71 2.15
C ALA A 148 -9.33 1.64 3.11
N GLY A 149 -8.45 0.93 3.82
CA GLY A 149 -8.82 0.45 5.16
C GLY A 149 -9.26 1.61 6.05
N HIS A 150 -9.61 1.37 7.31
CA HIS A 150 -9.85 2.30 8.45
C HIS A 150 -9.95 3.82 8.17
N LEU A 151 -9.01 4.45 7.44
CA LEU A 151 -9.10 5.79 6.87
C LEU A 151 -10.33 6.08 5.97
N GLY A 152 -11.07 5.07 5.49
CA GLY A 152 -12.24 5.26 4.62
C GLY A 152 -13.61 5.16 5.30
N LEU A 153 -13.69 4.75 6.57
CA LEU A 153 -14.95 4.42 7.26
C LEU A 153 -15.32 5.39 8.40
N HIS A 154 -14.60 6.50 8.54
CA HIS A 154 -15.05 7.63 9.37
C HIS A 154 -15.92 8.60 8.58
N ILE A 155 -17.04 8.11 8.04
CA ILE A 155 -18.19 8.93 7.62
C ILE A 155 -19.47 8.15 7.94
#